data_AF-A0A820GYS4-F1
#
_entry.id   AF-A0A820GYS4-F1
#
_cell.length_a   1.000
_cell.length_b   1.000
_cell.length_c   1.000
_cell.angle_alpha   90.00
_cell.angle_beta   90.00
_cell.angle_gamma   90.00
#
_symmetry.space_group_name_H-M   'P 1'
#
loop_
_entity.id
_entity.type
_entity.pdbx_description
1 polymer ?
#
loop_
_entity_poly.entity_id
_entity_poly.type
_entity_poly.pdbx_seq_one_letter_code
_entity_poly.pdbx_strand_id
1 'polypeptide(L)'
;SYKYNLSTKNPYIVKTITFNEVLPILNAYGIRSALMKIDIEGSEHFVMEKGNQIFDTLDIPFIQMEWTIVKQYINRVKLILDFFNKRNYDPMTDLCQILNQNEYSQWPDDIYWLKRNTSNFC
;
A
#
# COMPACT_ATOMS: atom_id res chain seq x y z
N SER A 1 -29.29 15.11 -35.54
CA SER A 1 -29.47 14.04 -34.55
C SER A 1 -28.16 13.28 -34.40
N TYR A 2 -27.38 13.60 -33.37
CA TYR A 2 -26.12 12.90 -33.10
C TYR A 2 -26.45 11.53 -32.49
N LYS A 3 -26.26 10.47 -33.28
CA LYS A 3 -26.31 9.09 -32.81
C LYS A 3 -25.05 8.83 -31.99
N TYR A 4 -25.19 8.63 -30.68
CA TYR A 4 -24.12 8.10 -29.86
C TYR A 4 -23.84 6.66 -30.31
N ASN A 5 -22.67 6.44 -30.92
CA ASN A 5 -22.18 5.12 -31.27
C ASN A 5 -21.71 4.41 -30.00
N LEU A 6 -22.52 3.49 -29.47
CA LEU A 6 -22.15 2.54 -28.42
C LEU A 6 -21.35 1.39 -29.05
N SER A 7 -20.05 1.59 -29.30
CA SER A 7 -19.13 0.49 -29.61
C SER A 7 -17.68 0.96 -29.56
N THR A 8 -16.94 0.55 -28.51
CA THR A 8 -15.53 0.09 -28.50
C THR A 8 -14.91 0.28 -27.10
N LYS A 9 -15.40 -0.42 -26.07
CA LYS A 9 -14.58 -0.62 -24.86
C LYS A 9 -13.63 -1.78 -25.16
N ASN A 10 -12.39 -1.46 -25.53
CA ASN A 10 -11.33 -2.46 -25.60
C ASN A 10 -11.19 -3.12 -24.21
N PRO A 11 -11.37 -4.44 -24.07
CA PRO A 11 -11.37 -5.11 -22.76
C PRO A 11 -10.02 -5.02 -22.03
N TYR A 12 -8.96 -4.65 -22.73
CA TYR A 12 -7.61 -4.48 -22.17
C TYR A 12 -7.32 -3.05 -21.70
N ILE A 13 -8.23 -2.10 -21.93
CA ILE A 13 -8.06 -0.71 -21.46
C ILE A 13 -8.87 -0.52 -20.18
N VAL A 14 -8.16 -0.40 -19.07
CA VAL A 14 -8.74 -0.10 -17.76
C VAL A 14 -8.44 1.35 -17.38
N LYS A 15 -9.41 2.00 -16.71
CA LYS A 15 -9.16 3.30 -16.08
C LYS A 15 -8.56 3.05 -14.71
N THR A 16 -7.47 3.74 -14.41
CA THR A 16 -6.84 3.72 -13.09
C THR A 16 -6.96 5.10 -12.46
N ILE A 17 -6.91 5.13 -11.14
CA ILE A 17 -6.70 6.33 -10.35
C ILE A 17 -5.51 6.08 -9.43
N THR A 18 -4.83 7.14 -9.05
CA THR A 18 -3.87 7.12 -7.96
C THR A 18 -4.59 6.94 -6.63
N PHE A 19 -3.88 6.42 -5.65
CA PHE A 19 -4.47 6.20 -4.34
C PHE A 19 -4.93 7.53 -3.70
N ASN A 20 -4.14 8.60 -3.83
CA ASN A 20 -4.51 9.93 -3.33
C ASN A 20 -5.84 10.48 -3.89
N GLU A 21 -6.26 10.09 -5.09
CA GLU A 21 -7.54 10.53 -5.67
C GLU A 21 -8.76 9.98 -4.92
N VAL A 22 -8.57 8.98 -4.03
CA VAL A 22 -9.61 8.48 -3.14
C VAL A 22 -9.81 9.39 -1.92
N LEU A 23 -8.80 10.18 -1.55
CA LEU A 23 -8.80 10.98 -0.31
C LEU A 23 -9.98 11.98 -0.21
N PRO A 24 -10.39 12.71 -1.26
CA PRO A 24 -11.54 13.61 -1.18
C PRO A 24 -12.83 12.88 -0.79
N ILE A 25 -13.00 11.65 -1.25
CA ILE A 25 -14.17 10.82 -0.93
C ILE A 25 -14.13 10.44 0.55
N LEU A 26 -12.99 9.91 1.02
CA LEU A 26 -12.82 9.54 2.44
C LEU A 26 -13.07 10.73 3.37
N ASN A 27 -12.57 11.91 3.00
CA ASN A 27 -12.78 13.14 3.74
C ASN A 27 -14.24 13.58 3.77
N ALA A 28 -14.97 13.47 2.66
CA ALA A 28 -16.38 13.81 2.58
C ALA A 28 -17.25 12.94 3.51
N TYR A 29 -16.85 11.68 3.73
CA TYR A 29 -17.51 10.76 4.66
C TYR A 29 -16.95 10.82 6.09
N GLY A 30 -16.03 11.74 6.39
CA GLY A 30 -15.45 11.88 7.73
C GLY A 30 -14.56 10.71 8.16
N ILE A 31 -14.05 9.90 7.22
CA ILE A 31 -13.12 8.81 7.51
C ILE A 31 -11.76 9.40 7.91
N ARG A 32 -11.21 8.92 9.02
CA ARG A 32 -9.95 9.40 9.60
C ARG A 32 -8.95 8.29 9.89
N SER A 33 -9.41 7.04 9.94
CA SER A 33 -8.56 5.89 10.18
C SER A 33 -8.94 4.74 9.27
N ALA A 34 -7.97 3.87 8.98
CA ALA A 34 -8.18 2.69 8.16
C ALA A 34 -7.20 1.58 8.52
N LEU A 35 -7.65 0.33 8.39
CA LEU A 35 -6.75 -0.80 8.22
C LEU A 35 -6.56 -1.02 6.73
N MET A 36 -5.35 -1.41 6.32
CA MET A 36 -5.02 -1.51 4.89
C MET A 36 -4.50 -2.89 4.52
N LYS A 37 -4.88 -3.35 3.33
CA LYS A 37 -4.23 -4.47 2.62
C LYS A 37 -3.71 -3.95 1.30
N ILE A 38 -2.46 -4.27 0.97
CA ILE A 38 -1.81 -3.93 -0.30
C ILE A 38 -1.39 -5.24 -0.99
N ASP A 39 -2.04 -5.54 -2.09
CA ASP A 39 -1.85 -6.76 -2.87
C ASP A 39 -2.16 -6.39 -4.32
N ILE A 40 -1.11 -6.14 -5.11
CA ILE A 40 -1.20 -5.58 -6.46
C ILE A 40 -0.22 -6.30 -7.40
N GLU A 41 0.03 -7.59 -7.18
CA GLU A 41 0.76 -8.45 -8.11
C GLU A 41 2.15 -7.87 -8.48
N GLY A 42 2.93 -7.45 -7.48
CA GLY A 42 4.28 -6.89 -7.65
C GLY A 42 4.34 -5.38 -7.92
N SER A 43 3.17 -4.72 -7.93
CA SER A 43 3.00 -3.28 -8.20
C SER A 43 2.85 -2.45 -6.92
N GLU A 44 3.17 -3.02 -5.75
CA GLU A 44 2.99 -2.42 -4.41
C GLU A 44 3.72 -1.08 -4.29
N HIS A 45 4.91 -0.97 -4.88
CA HIS A 45 5.72 0.25 -4.89
C HIS A 45 4.99 1.49 -5.46
N PHE A 46 4.04 1.34 -6.39
CA PHE A 46 3.28 2.47 -6.91
C PHE A 46 2.40 3.13 -5.85
N VAL A 47 1.95 2.38 -4.83
CA VAL A 47 1.21 2.94 -3.70
C VAL A 47 2.09 3.91 -2.93
N MET A 48 3.38 3.61 -2.78
CA MET A 48 4.31 4.47 -2.04
C MET A 48 4.69 5.72 -2.86
N GLU A 49 4.81 5.56 -4.18
CA GLU A 49 5.08 6.70 -5.08
C GLU A 49 3.90 7.67 -5.16
N LYS A 50 2.67 7.16 -5.18
CA LYS A 50 1.46 7.93 -5.51
C LYS A 50 0.46 8.08 -4.36
N GLY A 51 0.71 7.47 -3.21
CA GLY A 51 -0.21 7.41 -2.07
C GLY A 51 0.18 8.25 -0.86
N ASN A 52 1.29 9.01 -0.91
CA ASN A 52 1.83 9.75 0.23
C ASN A 52 0.77 10.54 1.04
N GLN A 53 -0.13 11.25 0.36
CA GLN A 53 -1.11 12.12 1.03
C GLN A 53 -2.10 11.33 1.87
N ILE A 54 -2.47 10.11 1.45
CA ILE A 54 -3.35 9.26 2.26
C ILE A 54 -2.66 8.85 3.55
N PHE A 55 -1.40 8.43 3.51
CA PHE A 55 -0.65 8.04 4.71
C PHE A 55 -0.34 9.21 5.66
N ASP A 56 -0.34 10.44 5.13
CA ASP A 56 -0.14 11.65 5.92
C ASP A 56 -1.46 12.20 6.49
N THR A 57 -2.61 11.81 5.91
CA THR A 57 -3.93 12.34 6.32
C THR A 57 -4.72 11.36 7.18
N LEU A 58 -4.65 10.06 6.89
CA LEU A 58 -5.35 9.02 7.63
C LEU A 58 -4.44 8.38 8.66
N ASP A 59 -5.02 8.02 9.80
CA ASP A 59 -4.37 7.13 10.73
C ASP A 59 -4.50 5.68 10.27
N ILE A 60 -3.40 5.15 9.74
CA ILE A 60 -3.30 3.77 9.25
C ILE A 60 -2.37 3.01 10.19
N PRO A 61 -2.86 2.45 11.30
CA PRO A 61 -1.99 1.79 12.27
C PRO A 61 -1.35 0.50 11.74
N PHE A 62 -2.02 -0.16 10.80
CA PHE A 62 -1.71 -1.52 10.38
C PHE A 62 -1.94 -1.70 8.88
N ILE A 63 -0.98 -2.35 8.22
CA ILE A 63 -1.00 -2.64 6.79
C ILE A 63 -0.52 -4.07 6.59
N GLN A 64 -1.34 -4.93 5.98
CA GLN A 64 -0.86 -6.18 5.39
C GLN A 64 -0.38 -5.91 3.96
N MET A 65 0.73 -6.51 3.56
CA MET A 65 1.30 -6.35 2.23
C MET A 65 1.80 -7.67 1.66
N GLU A 66 1.45 -7.95 0.41
CA GLU A 66 2.11 -9.01 -0.37
C GLU A 66 3.56 -8.58 -0.71
N TRP A 67 4.52 -9.42 -0.35
CA TRP A 67 5.96 -9.20 -0.50
C TRP A 67 6.62 -10.13 -1.53
N THR A 68 5.92 -11.20 -1.91
CA THR A 68 6.39 -12.32 -2.78
C THR A 68 7.14 -11.86 -4.03
N ILE A 69 6.57 -10.92 -4.77
CA ILE A 69 7.14 -10.43 -6.03
C ILE A 69 8.10 -9.27 -5.78
N VAL A 70 7.75 -8.35 -4.86
CA VAL A 70 8.53 -7.15 -4.54
C VAL A 70 9.96 -7.50 -4.16
N LYS A 71 10.15 -8.54 -3.33
CA LYS A 71 11.46 -8.93 -2.79
C LYS A 71 12.51 -9.30 -3.84
N GLN A 72 12.09 -9.52 -5.08
CA GLN A 72 12.97 -9.81 -6.22
C GLN A 72 13.56 -8.54 -6.85
N TYR A 73 13.05 -7.35 -6.53
CA TYR A 73 13.42 -6.07 -7.16
C TYR A 73 13.94 -5.07 -6.12
N ILE A 74 15.27 -5.00 -5.96
CA ILE A 74 15.92 -4.17 -4.94
C ILE A 74 15.51 -2.69 -4.95
N ASN A 75 15.23 -2.12 -6.11
CA ASN A 75 14.77 -0.74 -6.23
C ASN A 75 13.37 -0.55 -5.63
N ARG A 76 12.46 -1.51 -5.83
CA ARG A 76 11.11 -1.49 -5.24
C ARG A 76 11.16 -1.70 -3.73
N VAL A 77 11.99 -2.64 -3.29
CA VAL A 77 12.25 -2.89 -1.87
C VAL A 77 12.72 -1.61 -1.18
N LYS A 78 13.79 -0.98 -1.68
CA LYS A 78 14.33 0.27 -1.09
C LYS A 78 13.26 1.35 -0.98
N LEU A 79 12.49 1.55 -2.03
CA LEU A 79 11.41 2.54 -2.06
C LEU A 79 10.38 2.28 -0.95
N ILE A 80 9.96 1.03 -0.78
CA ILE A 80 8.97 0.65 0.24
C ILE A 80 9.56 0.77 1.65
N LEU A 81 10.78 0.29 1.88
CA LEU A 81 11.47 0.42 3.17
C LEU A 81 11.62 1.89 3.56
N ASP A 82 12.14 2.73 2.66
CA ASP A 82 12.33 4.17 2.91
C ASP A 82 10.99 4.86 3.23
N PHE A 83 9.93 4.51 2.50
CA PHE A 83 8.59 5.07 2.69
C PHE A 83 8.04 4.77 4.10
N PHE A 84 8.13 3.52 4.55
CA PHE A 84 7.59 3.08 5.84
C PHE A 84 8.47 3.49 7.02
N ASN A 85 9.79 3.41 6.87
CA ASN A 85 10.75 3.89 7.87
C ASN A 85 10.55 5.37 8.18
N LYS A 86 10.40 6.20 7.14
CA LYS A 86 10.12 7.65 7.30
C LYS A 86 8.83 7.93 8.06
N ARG A 87 7.88 6.99 8.06
CA ARG A 87 6.59 7.10 8.73
C ARG A 87 6.48 6.28 10.01
N ASN A 88 7.60 5.82 10.54
CA ASN A 88 7.68 5.06 11.80
C ASN A 88 6.83 3.78 11.77
N TYR A 89 6.87 3.03 10.67
CA TYR A 89 6.36 1.66 10.64
C TYR A 89 7.52 0.67 10.79
N ASP A 90 7.26 -0.42 11.48
CA ASP A 90 8.15 -1.56 11.56
C ASP A 90 7.56 -2.75 10.78
N PRO A 91 8.38 -3.45 9.98
CA PRO A 91 7.94 -4.66 9.30
C PRO A 91 7.87 -5.82 10.30
N MET A 92 6.81 -6.63 10.21
CA MET A 92 6.55 -7.74 11.13
C MET A 92 5.99 -8.96 10.40
N THR A 93 6.15 -10.12 11.03
CA THR A 93 5.41 -11.34 10.69
C THR A 93 3.99 -11.32 11.26
N ASP A 94 3.17 -12.30 10.89
CA ASP A 94 1.85 -12.58 11.49
C ASP A 94 1.91 -12.92 12.98
N LEU A 95 3.08 -13.37 13.45
CA LEU A 95 3.38 -13.65 14.85
C LEU A 95 3.99 -12.45 15.60
N CYS A 96 3.83 -11.22 15.08
CA CYS A 96 4.34 -10.00 15.69
C CYS A 96 5.87 -9.97 15.88
N GLN A 97 6.63 -10.72 15.07
CA GLN A 97 8.09 -10.69 15.12
C GLN A 97 8.61 -9.62 14.17
N ILE A 98 9.41 -8.68 14.67
CA ILE A 98 10.03 -7.64 13.84
C ILE A 98 10.98 -8.30 12.84
N LEU A 99 10.83 -7.92 11.57
CA LEU A 99 11.64 -8.41 10.48
C LEU A 99 12.90 -7.56 10.30
N ASN A 100 14.05 -8.22 10.14
CA ASN A 100 15.31 -7.54 9.86
C ASN A 100 15.33 -7.04 8.41
N GLN A 101 15.41 -5.73 8.22
CA GLN A 101 15.38 -5.08 6.89
C GLN A 101 16.54 -5.48 5.97
N ASN A 102 17.67 -5.93 6.53
CA ASN A 102 18.81 -6.41 5.74
C ASN A 102 18.55 -7.80 5.13
N GLU A 103 17.53 -8.51 5.62
CA GLU A 103 17.16 -9.87 5.21
C GLU A 103 15.85 -9.90 4.41
N TYR A 104 15.48 -8.77 3.80
CA TYR A 104 14.22 -8.57 3.08
C TYR A 104 13.90 -9.65 2.04
N SER A 105 14.91 -10.29 1.46
CA SER A 105 14.75 -11.34 0.44
C SER A 105 14.27 -12.67 1.01
N GLN A 106 14.43 -12.87 2.33
CA GLN A 106 14.03 -14.09 3.06
C GLN A 106 12.71 -13.91 3.82
N TRP A 107 12.12 -12.71 3.77
CA TRP A 107 10.85 -12.46 4.43
C TRP A 107 9.72 -13.34 3.86
N PRO A 108 8.68 -13.61 4.66
CA PRO A 108 7.49 -14.30 4.20
C PRO A 108 6.83 -13.60 3.01
N ASP A 109 5.94 -14.33 2.35
CA ASP A 109 5.20 -13.85 1.17
C ASP A 109 4.16 -12.78 1.53
N ASP A 110 3.62 -12.83 2.74
CA ASP A 110 2.82 -11.77 3.35
C ASP A 110 3.57 -11.18 4.56
N ILE A 111 3.67 -9.87 4.62
CA ILE A 111 4.23 -9.15 5.76
C ILE A 111 3.26 -8.10 6.28
N TYR A 112 3.56 -7.59 7.47
CA TYR A 112 2.78 -6.53 8.10
C TYR A 112 3.64 -5.31 8.36
N TRP A 113 3.10 -4.13 8.13
CA TRP A 113 3.68 -2.88 8.59
C TRP A 113 2.84 -2.37 9.75
N LEU A 114 3.46 -2.30 10.93
CA LEU A 114 2.82 -1.77 12.11
C LEU A 114 3.40 -0.41 12.46
N LYS A 115 2.53 0.59 12.61
CA LYS A 115 2.92 1.93 13.03
C LYS A 115 3.36 1.90 14.50
N ARG A 116 4.56 2.42 14.79
CA ARG A 116 5.11 2.49 16.15
C ARG A 116 4.11 3.16 17.10
N ASN A 117 4.11 2.69 18.35
CA ASN A 117 3.18 3.10 19.42
C ASN A 117 1.72 2.65 19.23
N THR A 118 1.46 1.67 18.37
CA THR A 118 0.13 1.05 18.27
C THR A 118 0.11 -0.28 19.02
N SER A 119 -0.19 -0.23 20.32
CA SER A 119 -0.08 -1.36 21.27
C SER A 119 -1.16 -2.44 21.17
N ASN A 120 -2.10 -2.33 20.22
CA ASN A 120 -3.31 -3.16 20.20
C ASN A 120 -3.30 -4.25 19.11
N PHE A 121 -2.24 -4.32 18.30
CA PHE A 121 -2.10 -5.31 17.24
C PHE A 121 -0.94 -6.27 17.54
N CYS A 122 0.13 -5.69 18.09
CA CYS A 122 1.30 -6.26 18.71
C CYS A 122 1.73 -5.24 19.79
#